data_AF-A0A1C4ND80-F1
#
_entry.id   AF-A0A1C4ND80-F1
#
_cell.length_a   1.000
_cell.length_b   1.000
_cell.length_c   1.000
_cell.angle_alpha   90.00
_cell.angle_beta   90.00
_cell.angle_gamma   90.00
#
_symmetry.space_group_name_H-M   'P 1'
#
loop_
_entity.id
_entity.type
_entity.pdbx_description
1 polymer ?
#
loop_
_entity_poly.entity_id
_entity_poly.type
_entity_poly.pdbx_seq_one_letter_code
_entity_poly.pdbx_strand_id
1 'polypeptide(L)'
;MPADAAPLAAGRRHSVARRRDGTVLAVGGTAAGECRVGRWRGIVAVAAGNVHAARNTGRSHTVGLRADGTVRATGWNGDGQCEVSGWEGVTAVAAGWRRTLGLLADGRVLAAGRGAEGQCDVWSWREVVALACGDWHSVGLRSDGSALAVGNDRRGQCAVEGWRDLRAVSAGTLHTVGLRADGRAVATGDPGSGACEVGGWEDVAALDAGSHHTVAVTACGRVLAAGDNSHGQCDVGGWRDVVAVAAGAAHTLGLRADGTVLAAGSDADGQCRTAAWSGVHAA
;
A
#
# COMPACT_ATOMS: atom_id res chain seq x y z
N MET A 1 17.13 -12.34 -2.00
CA MET A 1 15.90 -11.72 -2.52
C MET A 1 15.19 -11.09 -1.33
N PRO A 2 14.78 -9.82 -1.36
CA PRO A 2 14.00 -9.28 -0.25
C PRO A 2 12.66 -10.02 -0.22
N ALA A 3 12.29 -10.54 0.95
CA ALA A 3 11.16 -11.45 1.15
C ALA A 3 9.78 -10.79 1.11
N ASP A 4 9.65 -9.56 0.61
CA ASP A 4 8.43 -8.75 0.71
C ASP A 4 8.19 -7.86 -0.53
N ALA A 5 8.35 -8.44 -1.72
CA ALA A 5 8.01 -7.72 -2.94
C ALA A 5 6.48 -7.68 -3.13
N ALA A 6 5.83 -6.55 -2.82
CA ALA A 6 4.38 -6.36 -2.93
C ALA A 6 3.88 -6.67 -4.37
N PRO A 7 3.15 -7.78 -4.57
CA PRO A 7 2.72 -8.22 -5.90
C PRO A 7 1.42 -7.56 -6.34
N LEU A 8 0.67 -6.99 -5.39
CA LEU A 8 -0.60 -6.28 -5.57
C LEU A 8 -0.48 -4.86 -5.01
N ALA A 9 -1.16 -3.92 -5.65
CA ALA A 9 -1.40 -2.60 -5.09
C ALA A 9 -2.80 -2.12 -5.49
N ALA A 10 -3.49 -1.50 -4.53
CA ALA A 10 -4.83 -0.95 -4.71
C ALA A 10 -4.77 0.56 -4.50
N GLY A 11 -5.07 1.33 -5.54
CA GLY A 11 -5.12 2.79 -5.48
C GLY A 11 -6.52 3.30 -5.21
N ARG A 12 -6.75 4.58 -5.53
CA ARG A 12 -8.08 5.19 -5.39
C ARG A 12 -9.16 4.51 -6.23
N ARG A 13 -8.89 4.34 -7.52
CA ARG A 13 -9.85 3.84 -8.53
C ARG A 13 -9.21 2.84 -9.48
N HIS A 14 -8.06 2.30 -9.12
CA HIS A 14 -7.34 1.37 -9.98
C HIS A 14 -6.63 0.33 -9.13
N SER A 15 -6.39 -0.82 -9.75
CA SER A 15 -5.71 -1.95 -9.14
C SER A 15 -4.55 -2.34 -10.04
N VAL A 16 -3.44 -2.72 -9.44
CA VAL A 16 -2.19 -3.04 -10.14
C VAL A 16 -1.66 -4.36 -9.61
N ALA A 17 -1.18 -5.22 -10.51
CA ALA A 17 -0.51 -6.45 -10.14
C ALA A 17 0.75 -6.67 -10.97
N ARG A 18 1.78 -7.20 -10.31
CA ARG A 18 3.00 -7.67 -10.96
C ARG A 18 2.84 -9.14 -11.36
N ARG A 19 3.26 -9.47 -12.58
CA ARG A 19 3.38 -10.84 -13.06
C ARG A 19 4.76 -11.43 -12.75
N ARG A 20 4.85 -12.75 -12.70
CA ARG A 20 6.11 -13.50 -12.49
C ARG A 20 7.19 -13.18 -13.53
N ASP A 21 6.78 -12.87 -14.76
CA ASP A 21 7.67 -12.47 -15.87
C ASP A 21 8.17 -11.01 -15.77
N GLY A 22 7.79 -10.28 -14.71
CA GLY A 22 8.15 -8.89 -14.50
C GLY A 22 7.37 -7.89 -15.33
N THR A 23 6.28 -8.30 -16.00
CA THR A 23 5.28 -7.40 -16.59
C THR A 23 4.24 -6.99 -15.55
N VAL A 24 3.41 -5.98 -15.87
CA VAL A 24 2.44 -5.41 -14.92
C VAL A 24 1.07 -5.32 -15.57
N LEU A 25 0.05 -5.66 -14.80
CA LEU A 25 -1.37 -5.54 -15.11
C LEU A 25 -1.95 -4.36 -14.34
N ALA A 26 -2.87 -3.62 -14.97
CA ALA A 26 -3.65 -2.60 -14.29
C ALA A 26 -5.08 -2.53 -14.85
N VAL A 27 -6.05 -2.31 -13.97
CA VAL A 27 -7.47 -2.10 -14.31
C VAL A 27 -8.04 -0.96 -13.47
N GLY A 28 -9.16 -0.38 -13.91
CA GLY A 28 -9.83 0.72 -13.24
C GLY A 28 -9.74 2.04 -14.00
N GLY A 29 -9.76 3.14 -13.25
CA GLY A 29 -9.64 4.50 -13.75
C GLY A 29 -8.39 4.72 -14.61
N THR A 30 -8.58 5.37 -15.75
CA THR A 30 -7.51 5.63 -16.73
C THR A 30 -7.32 7.11 -17.04
N ALA A 31 -8.14 7.97 -16.43
CA ALA A 31 -8.25 9.38 -16.79
C ALA A 31 -6.95 10.17 -16.58
N ALA A 32 -6.09 9.76 -15.64
CA ALA A 32 -4.78 10.37 -15.43
C ALA A 32 -3.63 9.55 -16.03
N GLY A 33 -3.91 8.39 -16.62
CA GLY A 33 -2.89 7.47 -17.13
C GLY A 33 -2.25 6.59 -16.06
N GLU A 34 -2.89 6.43 -14.90
CA GLU A 34 -2.44 5.56 -13.82
C GLU A 34 -2.30 4.09 -14.29
N CYS A 35 -3.16 3.63 -15.21
CA CYS A 35 -3.05 2.28 -15.76
C CYS A 35 -2.05 2.12 -16.94
N ARG A 36 -1.20 3.12 -17.28
CA ARG A 36 -0.27 3.05 -18.44
C ARG A 36 0.97 2.20 -18.16
N VAL A 37 0.77 0.95 -17.76
CA VAL A 37 1.82 0.01 -17.33
C VAL A 37 2.21 -1.02 -18.41
N GLY A 38 1.50 -1.08 -19.54
CA GLY A 38 1.65 -2.17 -20.53
C GLY A 38 3.03 -2.34 -21.16
N ARG A 39 3.89 -1.31 -21.10
CA ARG A 39 5.29 -1.36 -21.58
C ARG A 39 6.30 -1.66 -20.47
N TRP A 40 5.87 -1.79 -19.22
CA TRP A 40 6.77 -2.03 -18.09
C TRP A 40 7.26 -3.48 -18.13
N ARG A 41 8.56 -3.66 -17.85
CA ARG A 41 9.28 -4.94 -17.86
C ARG A 41 10.31 -4.94 -16.75
N GLY A 42 10.62 -6.14 -16.24
CA GLY A 42 11.59 -6.33 -15.15
C GLY A 42 11.12 -5.71 -13.84
N ILE A 43 9.82 -5.56 -13.63
CA ILE A 43 9.24 -5.04 -12.39
C ILE A 43 9.31 -6.13 -11.33
N VAL A 44 9.71 -5.74 -10.12
CA VAL A 44 9.81 -6.60 -8.93
C VAL A 44 8.78 -6.25 -7.86
N ALA A 45 8.34 -5.00 -7.75
CA ALA A 45 7.27 -4.58 -6.85
C ALA A 45 6.43 -3.46 -7.47
N VAL A 46 5.17 -3.34 -7.04
CA VAL A 46 4.26 -2.27 -7.47
C VAL A 46 3.66 -1.55 -6.27
N ALA A 47 3.38 -0.26 -6.43
CA ALA A 47 2.63 0.54 -5.49
C ALA A 47 1.63 1.44 -6.24
N ALA A 48 0.52 1.79 -5.60
CA ALA A 48 -0.54 2.60 -6.19
C ALA A 48 -0.94 3.70 -5.23
N GLY A 49 -0.99 4.95 -5.71
CA GLY A 49 -1.38 6.08 -4.88
C GLY A 49 -2.82 5.95 -4.41
N ASN A 50 -3.02 5.96 -3.10
CA ASN A 50 -4.35 5.96 -2.52
C ASN A 50 -4.79 7.38 -2.11
N VAL A 51 -6.10 7.61 -2.04
CA VAL A 51 -6.69 8.77 -1.38
C VAL A 51 -8.16 8.53 -1.08
N HIS A 52 -8.62 9.05 0.05
CA HIS A 52 -10.01 9.07 0.45
C HIS A 52 -10.91 9.57 -0.68
N ALA A 53 -12.12 9.01 -0.71
CA ALA A 53 -13.11 9.25 -1.75
C ALA A 53 -13.79 10.63 -1.62
N ALA A 54 -13.03 11.73 -1.71
CA ALA A 54 -13.60 13.06 -1.90
C ALA A 54 -13.76 13.40 -3.39
N ARG A 55 -14.72 14.28 -3.67
CA ARG A 55 -15.11 14.69 -5.04
C ARG A 55 -13.98 15.42 -5.79
N ASN A 56 -13.08 16.09 -5.08
CA ASN A 56 -11.95 16.85 -5.65
C ASN A 56 -10.60 16.10 -5.67
N THR A 57 -10.50 14.92 -5.06
CA THR A 57 -9.23 14.18 -4.92
C THR A 57 -9.02 13.12 -6.02
N GLY A 58 -9.52 13.35 -7.25
CA GLY A 58 -9.85 12.27 -8.19
C GLY A 58 -8.72 11.43 -8.79
N ARG A 59 -7.49 11.96 -8.81
CA ARG A 59 -6.40 11.46 -9.65
C ARG A 59 -5.34 10.73 -8.84
N SER A 60 -4.77 9.69 -9.43
CA SER A 60 -3.77 8.84 -8.78
C SER A 60 -2.58 8.56 -9.73
N HIS A 61 -1.62 7.77 -9.25
CA HIS A 61 -0.43 7.31 -9.95
C HIS A 61 -0.11 5.87 -9.54
N THR A 62 0.68 5.20 -10.37
CA THR A 62 1.23 3.87 -10.15
C THR A 62 2.74 3.97 -10.18
N VAL A 63 3.41 3.23 -9.29
CA VAL A 63 4.86 3.15 -9.17
C VAL A 63 5.29 1.69 -9.32
N GLY A 64 6.37 1.45 -10.04
CA GLY A 64 6.96 0.14 -10.24
C GLY A 64 8.45 0.15 -9.97
N LEU A 65 8.89 -0.70 -9.06
CA LEU A 65 10.31 -0.94 -8.79
C LEU A 65 10.85 -1.97 -9.78
N ARG A 66 11.99 -1.69 -10.42
CA ARG A 66 12.67 -2.63 -11.31
C ARG A 66 13.73 -3.45 -10.56
N ALA A 67 14.04 -4.62 -11.10
CA ALA A 67 15.08 -5.51 -10.55
C ALA A 67 16.49 -4.87 -10.52
N ASP A 68 16.73 -3.87 -11.37
CA ASP A 68 17.98 -3.10 -11.45
C ASP A 68 18.05 -1.96 -10.40
N GLY A 69 17.04 -1.81 -9.54
CA GLY A 69 16.97 -0.77 -8.51
C GLY A 69 16.50 0.59 -9.02
N THR A 70 16.09 0.71 -10.30
CA THR A 70 15.46 1.93 -10.84
C THR A 70 13.95 1.90 -10.66
N VAL A 71 13.31 3.08 -10.70
CA VAL A 71 11.86 3.22 -10.46
C VAL A 71 11.16 3.83 -11.68
N ARG A 72 9.96 3.32 -11.98
CA ARG A 72 9.05 3.91 -12.97
C ARG A 72 7.78 4.39 -12.29
N ALA A 73 7.23 5.51 -12.76
CA ALA A 73 5.93 5.99 -12.33
C ALA A 73 5.09 6.45 -13.52
N THR A 74 3.77 6.33 -13.41
CA THR A 74 2.80 6.85 -14.39
C THR A 74 1.53 7.31 -13.69
N GLY A 75 0.80 8.24 -14.31
CA GLY A 75 -0.45 8.77 -13.79
C GLY A 75 -0.39 10.28 -13.62
N TRP A 76 -1.16 10.78 -12.65
CA TRP A 76 -1.18 12.20 -12.35
C TRP A 76 0.11 12.63 -11.66
N ASN A 77 0.70 13.72 -12.15
CA ASN A 77 1.99 14.23 -11.71
C ASN A 77 1.98 15.72 -11.35
N GLY A 78 0.84 16.28 -10.97
CA GLY A 78 0.77 17.73 -10.74
C GLY A 78 1.47 18.21 -9.46
N ASP A 79 1.93 17.30 -8.60
CA ASP A 79 2.79 17.62 -7.44
C ASP A 79 4.20 17.03 -7.60
N GLY A 80 4.55 16.47 -8.76
CA GLY A 80 5.86 15.84 -9.00
C GLY A 80 6.03 14.43 -8.42
N GLN A 81 4.95 13.75 -8.03
CA GLN A 81 5.01 12.40 -7.45
C GLN A 81 5.54 11.31 -8.40
N CYS A 82 5.56 11.56 -9.70
CA CYS A 82 6.14 10.67 -10.70
C CYS A 82 7.59 11.02 -11.05
N GLU A 83 8.19 12.05 -10.42
CA GLU A 83 9.59 12.46 -10.64
C GLU A 83 10.58 11.52 -9.94
N VAL A 84 10.59 10.26 -10.38
CA VAL A 84 11.39 9.16 -9.81
C VAL A 84 12.47 8.65 -10.78
N SER A 85 12.59 9.26 -11.97
CA SER A 85 13.44 8.78 -13.06
C SER A 85 14.94 8.79 -12.74
N GLY A 86 15.37 9.65 -11.81
CA GLY A 86 16.76 9.71 -11.32
C GLY A 86 17.04 8.85 -10.09
N TRP A 87 16.08 8.04 -9.64
CA TRP A 87 16.28 7.18 -8.47
C TRP A 87 16.97 5.88 -8.85
N GLU A 88 18.03 5.54 -8.11
CA GLU A 88 18.84 4.34 -8.29
C GLU A 88 19.09 3.66 -6.94
N GLY A 89 19.38 2.36 -6.97
CA GLY A 89 19.64 1.58 -5.74
C GLY A 89 18.42 1.44 -4.83
N VAL A 90 17.21 1.61 -5.37
CA VAL A 90 15.96 1.47 -4.62
C VAL A 90 15.65 -0.01 -4.39
N THR A 91 15.23 -0.36 -3.18
CA THR A 91 14.92 -1.72 -2.75
C THR A 91 13.43 -1.92 -2.41
N ALA A 92 12.71 -0.85 -2.09
CA ALA A 92 11.26 -0.86 -1.87
C ALA A 92 10.64 0.47 -2.30
N VAL A 93 9.35 0.45 -2.65
CA VAL A 93 8.58 1.64 -3.04
C VAL A 93 7.24 1.65 -2.32
N ALA A 94 6.74 2.84 -2.00
CA ALA A 94 5.40 3.05 -1.48
C ALA A 94 4.79 4.29 -2.14
N ALA A 95 3.47 4.29 -2.33
CA ALA A 95 2.75 5.37 -2.99
C ALA A 95 1.50 5.73 -2.18
N GLY A 96 1.34 7.01 -1.86
CA GLY A 96 0.19 7.54 -1.13
C GLY A 96 -0.52 8.62 -1.93
N TRP A 97 -1.25 9.50 -1.25
CA TRP A 97 -1.89 10.60 -1.94
C TRP A 97 -0.85 11.61 -2.44
N ARG A 98 -0.64 11.60 -3.76
CA ARG A 98 0.24 12.55 -4.48
C ARG A 98 1.69 12.52 -4.03
N ARG A 99 2.16 11.34 -3.62
CA ARG A 99 3.52 11.13 -3.11
C ARG A 99 4.00 9.72 -3.37
N THR A 100 5.29 9.61 -3.67
CA THR A 100 6.04 8.37 -3.79
C THR A 100 7.21 8.39 -2.80
N LEU A 101 7.44 7.27 -2.12
CA LEU A 101 8.67 7.02 -1.36
C LEU A 101 9.47 5.90 -2.00
N GLY A 102 10.80 6.00 -1.91
CA GLY A 102 11.74 4.95 -2.31
C GLY A 102 12.71 4.65 -1.17
N LEU A 103 12.85 3.38 -0.80
CA LEU A 103 13.83 2.93 0.18
C LEU A 103 15.14 2.59 -0.52
N LEU A 104 16.26 3.10 -0.01
CA LEU A 104 17.60 2.73 -0.46
C LEU A 104 18.15 1.57 0.37
N ALA A 105 19.09 0.81 -0.22
CA ALA A 105 19.72 -0.33 0.46
C ALA A 105 20.48 0.04 1.75
N ASP A 106 20.86 1.30 1.92
CA ASP A 106 21.53 1.82 3.13
C ASP A 106 20.54 2.28 4.22
N GLY A 107 19.24 2.07 4.03
CA GLY A 107 18.19 2.43 4.97
C GLY A 107 17.78 3.90 4.95
N ARG A 108 18.27 4.71 4.00
CA ARG A 108 17.76 6.07 3.72
C ARG A 108 16.52 6.02 2.83
N VAL A 109 15.72 7.09 2.88
CA VAL A 109 14.45 7.19 2.15
C VAL A 109 14.45 8.41 1.23
N LEU A 110 14.04 8.20 -0.01
CA LEU A 110 13.76 9.24 -1.00
C LEU A 110 12.27 9.55 -1.01
N ALA A 111 11.92 10.80 -1.30
CA ALA A 111 10.53 11.24 -1.44
C ALA A 111 10.38 12.11 -2.69
N ALA A 112 9.28 11.91 -3.41
CA ALA A 112 8.83 12.75 -4.52
C ALA A 112 7.33 13.04 -4.37
N GLY A 113 6.91 14.25 -4.75
CA GLY A 113 5.51 14.65 -4.65
C GLY A 113 5.24 15.69 -3.56
N ARG A 114 3.98 15.74 -3.15
CA ARG A 114 3.44 16.73 -2.22
C ARG A 114 4.01 16.57 -0.80
N GLY A 115 4.60 17.64 -0.26
CA GLY A 115 5.17 17.71 1.09
C GLY A 115 4.62 18.82 1.99
N ALA A 116 3.47 19.42 1.66
CA ALA A 116 2.96 20.63 2.33
C ALA A 116 2.60 20.44 3.82
N GLU A 117 2.42 19.20 4.30
CA GLU A 117 2.19 18.86 5.70
C GLU A 117 3.37 18.12 6.32
N GLY A 118 4.56 18.15 5.70
CA GLY A 118 5.76 17.47 6.20
C GLY A 118 5.77 15.95 5.95
N GLN A 119 4.83 15.41 5.18
CA GLN A 119 4.78 13.98 4.84
C GLN A 119 5.97 13.52 3.96
N CYS A 120 6.76 14.44 3.42
CA CYS A 120 8.00 14.15 2.70
C CYS A 120 9.26 14.36 3.58
N ASP A 121 9.13 14.70 4.86
CA ASP A 121 10.27 15.04 5.75
C ASP A 121 10.99 13.79 6.28
N VAL A 122 11.35 12.87 5.38
CA VAL A 122 11.95 11.57 5.65
C VAL A 122 13.48 11.59 5.63
N TRP A 123 14.09 12.74 5.36
CA TRP A 123 15.55 12.89 5.16
C TRP A 123 16.38 12.52 6.39
N SER A 124 15.79 12.59 7.59
CA SER A 124 16.44 12.24 8.86
C SER A 124 16.31 10.76 9.21
N TRP A 125 15.44 10.01 8.51
CA TRP A 125 15.20 8.60 8.81
C TRP A 125 16.43 7.75 8.46
N ARG A 126 16.69 6.75 9.30
CA ARG A 126 17.83 5.83 9.17
C ARG A 126 17.38 4.41 9.52
N GLU A 127 18.10 3.43 9.00
CA GLU A 127 17.89 2.01 9.29
C GLU A 127 16.46 1.55 8.94
N VAL A 128 15.84 2.19 7.94
CA VAL A 128 14.50 1.84 7.48
C VAL A 128 14.57 0.56 6.65
N VAL A 129 13.61 -0.35 6.87
CA VAL A 129 13.51 -1.64 6.18
C VAL A 129 12.18 -1.83 5.44
N ALA A 130 11.14 -1.06 5.81
CA ALA A 130 9.87 -1.03 5.06
C ALA A 130 9.22 0.36 5.13
N LEU A 131 8.34 0.65 4.17
CA LEU A 131 7.69 1.94 3.99
C LEU A 131 6.19 1.76 3.75
N ALA A 132 5.40 2.69 4.27
CA ALA A 132 4.00 2.85 3.92
C ALA A 132 3.64 4.31 3.70
N CYS A 133 2.65 4.55 2.85
CA CYS A 133 2.18 5.89 2.53
C CYS A 133 0.67 5.95 2.72
N GLY A 134 0.23 6.68 3.75
CA GLY A 134 -1.15 7.08 3.88
C GLY A 134 -1.46 8.31 3.03
N ASP A 135 -2.66 8.83 3.19
CA ASP A 135 -3.10 10.04 2.48
C ASP A 135 -2.33 11.29 2.94
N TRP A 136 -2.11 11.38 4.25
CA TRP A 136 -1.62 12.61 4.89
C TRP A 136 -0.30 12.42 5.65
N HIS A 137 0.24 11.21 5.68
CA HIS A 137 1.43 10.88 6.47
C HIS A 137 2.21 9.70 5.86
N SER A 138 3.47 9.59 6.27
CA SER A 138 4.41 8.53 5.91
C SER A 138 4.74 7.70 7.13
N VAL A 139 4.95 6.41 6.93
CA VAL A 139 5.39 5.50 8.00
C VAL A 139 6.59 4.71 7.50
N GLY A 140 7.61 4.59 8.35
CA GLY A 140 8.77 3.75 8.14
C GLY A 140 8.90 2.72 9.26
N LEU A 141 9.22 1.48 8.89
CA LEU A 141 9.63 0.44 9.84
C LEU A 141 11.15 0.44 9.91
N ARG A 142 11.72 0.49 11.11
CA ARG A 142 13.15 0.37 11.34
C ARG A 142 13.56 -1.09 11.55
N SER A 143 14.83 -1.41 11.28
CA SER A 143 15.38 -2.76 11.45
C SER A 143 15.34 -3.29 12.88
N ASP A 144 15.19 -2.41 13.88
CA ASP A 144 15.03 -2.75 15.30
C ASP A 144 13.56 -3.06 15.68
N GLY A 145 12.64 -3.07 14.72
CA GLY A 145 11.21 -3.33 14.95
C GLY A 145 10.43 -2.14 15.51
N SER A 146 11.03 -0.94 15.56
CA SER A 146 10.33 0.32 15.89
C SER A 146 9.80 1.02 14.63
N ALA A 147 8.87 1.96 14.81
CA ALA A 147 8.28 2.73 13.70
C ALA A 147 8.61 4.23 13.80
N LEU A 148 8.67 4.86 12.63
CA LEU A 148 8.79 6.31 12.43
C LEU A 148 7.57 6.80 11.65
N ALA A 149 7.07 8.00 11.94
CA ALA A 149 6.03 8.63 11.14
C ALA A 149 6.25 10.14 11.00
N VAL A 150 5.92 10.68 9.83
CA VAL A 150 5.95 12.13 9.54
C VAL A 150 4.74 12.54 8.72
N GLY A 151 4.32 13.80 8.85
CA GLY A 151 3.18 14.35 8.13
C GLY A 151 2.12 14.92 9.08
N ASN A 152 0.88 14.95 8.60
CA ASN A 152 -0.24 15.38 9.42
C ASN A 152 -0.49 14.41 10.58
N ASP A 153 -0.59 14.93 11.80
CA ASP A 153 -0.90 14.14 12.99
C ASP A 153 -2.11 14.65 13.79
N ARG A 154 -3.05 15.35 13.13
CA ARG A 154 -4.22 15.95 13.84
C ARG A 154 -5.16 14.93 14.48
N ARG A 155 -5.01 13.65 14.15
CA ARG A 155 -5.81 12.54 14.69
C ARG A 155 -4.95 11.46 15.36
N GLY A 156 -3.66 11.70 15.58
CA GLY A 156 -2.76 10.72 16.18
C GLY A 156 -2.30 9.61 15.23
N GLN A 157 -2.44 9.80 13.91
CA GLN A 157 -2.03 8.82 12.90
C GLN A 157 -0.50 8.60 12.84
N CYS A 158 0.30 9.53 13.37
CA CYS A 158 1.74 9.42 13.50
C CYS A 158 2.19 8.96 14.91
N ALA A 159 1.28 8.65 15.84
CA ALA A 159 1.61 8.27 17.21
C ALA A 159 2.14 6.82 17.33
N VAL A 160 3.31 6.58 16.74
CA VAL A 160 3.95 5.25 16.61
C VAL A 160 5.19 5.08 17.50
N GLU A 161 5.58 6.11 18.27
CA GLU A 161 6.83 6.15 19.04
C GLU A 161 7.00 5.00 20.04
N GLY A 162 5.90 4.45 20.56
CA GLY A 162 5.87 3.34 21.50
C GLY A 162 5.82 1.94 20.86
N TRP A 163 5.73 1.83 19.53
CA TRP A 163 5.60 0.54 18.87
C TRP A 163 6.93 -0.21 18.81
N ARG A 164 6.89 -1.51 19.07
CA ARG A 164 8.06 -2.40 19.13
C ARG A 164 7.71 -3.75 18.51
N ASP A 165 8.74 -4.52 18.17
CA ASP A 165 8.63 -5.88 17.62
C ASP A 165 7.75 -5.95 16.37
N LEU A 166 7.76 -4.88 15.56
CA LEU A 166 7.04 -4.84 14.30
C LEU A 166 7.80 -5.58 13.20
N ARG A 167 7.04 -6.21 12.31
CA ARG A 167 7.54 -6.79 11.05
C ARG A 167 6.92 -6.19 9.80
N ALA A 168 5.79 -5.49 9.93
CA ALA A 168 5.19 -4.73 8.83
C ALA A 168 4.45 -3.49 9.34
N VAL A 169 4.28 -2.50 8.47
CA VAL A 169 3.51 -1.28 8.70
C VAL A 169 2.67 -0.97 7.45
N SER A 170 1.46 -0.45 7.64
CA SER A 170 0.64 0.14 6.57
C SER A 170 -0.08 1.38 7.07
N ALA A 171 -0.52 2.25 6.16
CA ALA A 171 -1.04 3.57 6.46
C ALA A 171 -2.24 3.90 5.59
N GLY A 172 -3.36 4.25 6.23
CA GLY A 172 -4.60 4.67 5.58
C GLY A 172 -4.76 6.20 5.53
N THR A 173 -6.00 6.70 5.51
CA THR A 173 -6.23 8.16 5.45
C THR A 173 -5.77 8.85 6.73
N LEU A 174 -6.30 8.39 7.86
CA LEU A 174 -6.13 9.00 9.19
C LEU A 174 -5.72 7.97 10.23
N HIS A 175 -5.14 6.85 9.81
CA HIS A 175 -4.67 5.80 10.70
C HIS A 175 -3.43 5.12 10.17
N THR A 176 -2.67 4.55 11.10
CA THR A 176 -1.54 3.66 10.85
C THR A 176 -1.83 2.32 11.52
N VAL A 177 -1.44 1.24 10.85
CA VAL A 177 -1.46 -0.12 11.40
C VAL A 177 -0.08 -0.75 11.36
N GLY A 178 0.22 -1.58 12.34
CA GLY A 178 1.45 -2.33 12.46
C GLY A 178 1.18 -3.80 12.73
N LEU A 179 1.99 -4.68 12.13
CA LEU A 179 1.97 -6.11 12.41
C LEU A 179 3.16 -6.46 13.29
N ARG A 180 2.88 -7.02 14.47
CA ARG A 180 3.91 -7.50 15.38
C ARG A 180 4.43 -8.88 14.95
N ALA A 181 5.63 -9.21 15.42
CA ALA A 181 6.27 -10.50 15.17
C ALA A 181 5.49 -11.69 15.75
N ASP A 182 4.69 -11.46 16.79
CA ASP A 182 3.79 -12.45 17.41
C ASP A 182 2.47 -12.67 16.64
N GLY A 183 2.27 -11.99 15.51
CA GLY A 183 1.06 -12.09 14.68
C GLY A 183 -0.10 -11.21 15.15
N ARG A 184 0.10 -10.31 16.12
CA ARG A 184 -0.92 -9.36 16.56
C ARG A 184 -0.86 -8.06 15.76
N ALA A 185 -2.03 -7.47 15.47
CA ALA A 185 -2.11 -6.15 14.88
C ALA A 185 -2.20 -5.04 15.94
N VAL A 186 -1.59 -3.89 15.65
CA VAL A 186 -1.72 -2.65 16.42
C VAL A 186 -2.14 -1.51 15.49
N ALA A 187 -2.80 -0.50 16.05
CA ALA A 187 -3.22 0.67 15.30
C ALA A 187 -3.17 1.96 16.13
N THR A 188 -3.05 3.08 15.42
CA THR A 188 -3.20 4.44 15.95
C THR A 188 -3.90 5.32 14.94
N GLY A 189 -4.43 6.45 15.37
CA GLY A 189 -5.13 7.41 14.53
C GLY A 189 -6.63 7.51 14.82
N ASP A 190 -7.39 7.97 13.84
CA ASP A 190 -8.82 8.22 13.98
C ASP A 190 -9.63 6.90 14.09
N PRO A 191 -10.38 6.70 15.19
CA PRO A 191 -11.22 5.52 15.40
C PRO A 191 -12.19 5.20 14.28
N GLY A 192 -12.80 6.24 13.68
CA GLY A 192 -13.80 6.12 12.63
C GLY A 192 -13.20 5.85 11.24
N SER A 193 -11.87 5.82 11.12
CA SER A 193 -11.18 5.63 9.85
C SER A 193 -10.72 4.19 9.59
N GLY A 194 -11.11 3.22 10.42
CA GLY A 194 -10.73 1.80 10.29
C GLY A 194 -9.60 1.34 11.23
N ALA A 195 -9.13 2.22 12.12
CA ALA A 195 -8.07 1.93 13.10
C ALA A 195 -8.55 1.09 14.30
N CYS A 196 -9.77 1.34 14.79
CA CYS A 196 -10.17 0.92 16.14
C CYS A 196 -10.52 -0.56 16.31
N GLU A 197 -10.66 -1.31 15.22
CA GLU A 197 -11.17 -2.68 15.27
C GLU A 197 -10.08 -3.74 15.08
N VAL A 198 -8.82 -3.35 14.80
CA VAL A 198 -7.75 -4.32 14.48
C VAL A 198 -7.00 -4.82 15.71
N GLY A 199 -7.12 -4.16 16.87
CA GLY A 199 -6.34 -4.51 18.08
C GLY A 199 -6.63 -5.89 18.66
N GLY A 200 -7.73 -6.53 18.24
CA GLY A 200 -8.09 -7.90 18.59
C GLY A 200 -7.69 -8.95 17.53
N TRP A 201 -7.02 -8.56 16.45
CA TRP A 201 -6.60 -9.51 15.42
C TRP A 201 -5.33 -10.26 15.84
N GLU A 202 -5.39 -11.59 15.70
CA GLU A 202 -4.33 -12.54 16.02
C GLU A 202 -4.07 -13.45 14.81
N ASP A 203 -2.97 -14.20 14.84
CA ASP A 203 -2.52 -15.07 13.74
C ASP A 203 -2.41 -14.35 12.39
N VAL A 204 -2.19 -13.04 12.39
CA VAL A 204 -2.08 -12.23 11.17
C VAL A 204 -0.75 -12.50 10.49
N ALA A 205 -0.81 -12.89 9.22
CA ALA A 205 0.34 -13.15 8.37
C ALA A 205 0.81 -11.90 7.62
N ALA A 206 -0.11 -11.10 7.09
CA ALA A 206 0.12 -9.82 6.45
C ALA A 206 -1.12 -8.93 6.59
N LEU A 207 -0.94 -7.61 6.50
CA LEU A 207 -2.02 -6.63 6.59
C LEU A 207 -1.81 -5.45 5.64
N ASP A 208 -2.89 -4.76 5.30
CA ASP A 208 -2.84 -3.52 4.55
C ASP A 208 -3.97 -2.56 4.95
N ALA A 209 -3.73 -1.25 4.82
CA ALA A 209 -4.67 -0.19 5.16
C ALA A 209 -5.11 0.58 3.92
N GLY A 210 -6.43 0.58 3.70
CA GLY A 210 -7.07 1.43 2.72
C GLY A 210 -7.38 2.81 3.29
N SER A 211 -8.20 3.59 2.58
CA SER A 211 -8.53 4.95 3.06
C SER A 211 -9.29 4.92 4.39
N HIS A 212 -10.35 4.10 4.48
CA HIS A 212 -11.22 4.04 5.66
C HIS A 212 -11.47 2.61 6.16
N HIS A 213 -10.66 1.64 5.73
CA HIS A 213 -10.76 0.25 6.14
C HIS A 213 -9.38 -0.39 6.23
N THR A 214 -9.25 -1.44 7.03
CA THR A 214 -8.03 -2.26 7.15
C THR A 214 -8.36 -3.69 6.79
N VAL A 215 -7.42 -4.40 6.17
CA VAL A 215 -7.56 -5.82 5.80
C VAL A 215 -6.40 -6.68 6.32
N ALA A 216 -6.78 -7.75 6.98
CA ALA A 216 -6.05 -8.91 7.48
C ALA A 216 -5.92 -10.08 6.50
N VAL A 217 -4.76 -10.73 6.34
CA VAL A 217 -4.75 -12.17 6.01
C VAL A 217 -4.10 -12.95 7.15
N THR A 218 -4.75 -14.03 7.59
CA THR A 218 -4.25 -14.89 8.67
C THR A 218 -3.33 -15.99 8.13
N ALA A 219 -2.56 -16.63 9.02
CA ALA A 219 -1.66 -17.73 8.66
C ALA A 219 -2.38 -18.94 8.01
N CYS A 220 -3.69 -19.07 8.20
CA CYS A 220 -4.52 -20.12 7.57
C CYS A 220 -5.22 -19.65 6.28
N GLY A 221 -4.87 -18.47 5.75
CA GLY A 221 -5.38 -17.95 4.48
C GLY A 221 -6.82 -17.45 4.53
N ARG A 222 -7.34 -17.12 5.72
CA ARG A 222 -8.60 -16.38 5.89
C ARG A 222 -8.34 -14.88 5.89
N VAL A 223 -9.32 -14.11 5.44
CA VAL A 223 -9.21 -12.64 5.39
C VAL A 223 -10.09 -12.01 6.46
N LEU A 224 -9.52 -11.04 7.18
CA LEU A 224 -10.22 -10.17 8.14
C LEU A 224 -10.37 -8.79 7.50
N ALA A 225 -11.45 -8.08 7.78
CA ALA A 225 -11.61 -6.70 7.37
C ALA A 225 -12.38 -5.91 8.43
N ALA A 226 -12.04 -4.64 8.57
CA ALA A 226 -12.66 -3.74 9.54
C ALA A 226 -12.68 -2.29 9.03
N GLY A 227 -13.62 -1.49 9.51
CA GLY A 227 -13.84 -0.11 9.09
C GLY A 227 -15.00 0.06 8.10
N ASP A 228 -14.94 1.11 7.28
CA ASP A 228 -16.02 1.46 6.35
C ASP A 228 -16.33 0.31 5.38
N ASN A 229 -17.61 -0.03 5.27
CA ASN A 229 -18.12 -1.03 4.33
C ASN A 229 -19.22 -0.47 3.42
N SER A 230 -19.31 0.86 3.25
CA SER A 230 -20.35 1.52 2.46
C SER A 230 -20.42 1.06 0.99
N HIS A 231 -19.35 0.44 0.47
CA HIS A 231 -19.27 -0.09 -0.90
C HIS A 231 -19.03 -1.61 -0.94
N GLY A 232 -19.07 -2.31 0.20
CA GLY A 232 -18.76 -3.74 0.28
C GLY A 232 -17.26 -4.07 0.31
N GLN A 233 -16.38 -3.09 0.58
CA GLN A 233 -14.93 -3.29 0.59
C GLN A 233 -14.43 -4.24 1.70
N CYS A 234 -15.25 -4.49 2.72
CA CYS A 234 -15.00 -5.44 3.79
C CYS A 234 -15.70 -6.80 3.57
N ASP A 235 -16.37 -7.02 2.43
CA ASP A 235 -17.10 -8.26 2.13
C ASP A 235 -16.17 -9.42 1.70
N VAL A 236 -15.21 -9.74 2.57
CA VAL A 236 -14.11 -10.70 2.31
C VAL A 236 -14.25 -12.02 3.08
N GLY A 237 -15.28 -12.16 3.93
CA GLY A 237 -15.43 -13.30 4.84
C GLY A 237 -15.55 -14.67 4.16
N GLY A 238 -15.91 -14.70 2.87
CA GLY A 238 -15.94 -15.92 2.05
C GLY A 238 -14.60 -16.31 1.43
N TRP A 239 -13.58 -15.46 1.47
CA TRP A 239 -12.31 -15.68 0.78
C TRP A 239 -11.46 -16.72 1.50
N ARG A 240 -10.79 -17.59 0.72
CA ARG A 240 -9.96 -18.70 1.21
C ARG A 240 -8.69 -18.81 0.38
N ASP A 241 -7.68 -19.44 0.97
CA ASP A 241 -6.35 -19.65 0.38
C ASP A 241 -5.66 -18.33 -0.02
N VAL A 242 -5.98 -17.24 0.67
CA VAL A 242 -5.38 -15.93 0.41
C VAL A 242 -3.98 -15.89 1.02
N VAL A 243 -3.03 -15.34 0.28
CA VAL A 243 -1.61 -15.23 0.68
C VAL A 243 -1.12 -13.78 0.74
N ALA A 244 -1.83 -12.85 0.11
CA ALA A 244 -1.56 -11.42 0.19
C ALA A 244 -2.84 -10.61 0.00
N VAL A 245 -2.88 -9.40 0.57
CA VAL A 245 -4.01 -8.47 0.49
C VAL A 245 -3.50 -7.08 0.11
N ALA A 246 -4.35 -6.28 -0.53
CA ALA A 246 -4.11 -4.87 -0.78
C ALA A 246 -5.41 -4.08 -0.66
N ALA A 247 -5.38 -2.91 -0.01
CA ALA A 247 -6.54 -2.10 0.28
C ALA A 247 -6.45 -0.71 -0.39
N GLY A 248 -7.43 -0.42 -1.24
CA GLY A 248 -7.56 0.84 -1.96
C GLY A 248 -8.41 1.85 -1.22
N ALA A 249 -8.98 2.83 -1.94
CA ALA A 249 -9.81 3.85 -1.29
C ALA A 249 -11.14 3.27 -0.76
N ALA A 250 -11.76 2.41 -1.57
CA ALA A 250 -13.06 1.80 -1.30
C ALA A 250 -13.18 0.41 -1.95
N HIS A 251 -12.05 -0.29 -2.13
CA HIS A 251 -12.01 -1.67 -2.62
C HIS A 251 -10.83 -2.41 -2.01
N THR A 252 -10.94 -3.74 -1.97
CA THR A 252 -9.95 -4.68 -1.44
C THR A 252 -9.59 -5.68 -2.52
N LEU A 253 -8.31 -6.06 -2.58
CA LEU A 253 -7.80 -7.16 -3.40
C LEU A 253 -7.26 -8.27 -2.51
N GLY A 254 -7.44 -9.53 -2.93
CA GLY A 254 -6.85 -10.70 -2.29
C GLY A 254 -6.19 -11.60 -3.32
N LEU A 255 -4.89 -11.88 -3.14
CA LEU A 255 -4.16 -12.85 -3.95
C LEU A 255 -4.32 -14.24 -3.34
N ARG A 256 -4.88 -15.19 -4.08
CA ARG A 256 -4.90 -16.61 -3.70
C ARG A 256 -3.58 -17.28 -4.04
N ALA A 257 -3.28 -18.37 -3.33
CA ALA A 257 -2.08 -19.19 -3.56
C ALA A 257 -1.96 -19.72 -5.00
N ASP A 258 -3.09 -19.93 -5.68
CA ASP A 258 -3.15 -20.35 -7.08
C ASP A 258 -2.89 -19.23 -8.10
N GLY A 259 -2.68 -17.99 -7.63
CA GLY A 259 -2.45 -16.81 -8.47
C GLY A 259 -3.71 -16.05 -8.89
N THR A 260 -4.91 -16.52 -8.48
CA THR A 260 -6.18 -15.82 -8.70
C THR A 260 -6.24 -14.57 -7.84
N VAL A 261 -6.69 -13.46 -8.40
CA VAL A 261 -6.92 -12.22 -7.65
C VAL A 261 -8.40 -11.97 -7.46
N LEU A 262 -8.85 -12.03 -6.21
CA LEU A 262 -10.19 -11.66 -5.76
C LEU A 262 -10.28 -10.15 -5.54
N ALA A 263 -11.48 -9.60 -5.69
CA ALA A 263 -11.76 -8.19 -5.42
C ALA A 263 -13.14 -8.01 -4.78
N ALA A 264 -13.26 -7.05 -3.86
CA ALA A 264 -14.50 -6.64 -3.22
C ALA A 264 -14.53 -5.12 -3.06
N GLY A 265 -15.71 -4.51 -3.01
CA GLY A 265 -15.87 -3.07 -2.89
C GLY A 265 -16.30 -2.38 -4.19
N SER A 266 -16.06 -1.07 -4.26
CA SER A 266 -16.45 -0.22 -5.38
C SER A 266 -15.81 -0.64 -6.70
N ASP A 267 -16.63 -0.86 -7.73
CA ASP A 267 -16.21 -1.16 -9.11
C ASP A 267 -16.69 -0.09 -10.13
N ALA A 268 -17.02 1.12 -9.66
CA ALA A 268 -17.58 2.18 -10.51
C ALA A 268 -16.65 2.57 -11.69
N ASP A 269 -15.35 2.35 -11.56
CA ASP A 269 -14.33 2.64 -12.57
C ASP A 269 -13.71 1.35 -13.16
N GLY A 270 -14.17 0.16 -12.76
CA GLY A 270 -13.63 -1.13 -13.21
C GLY A 270 -12.42 -1.65 -12.42
N GLN A 271 -12.14 -1.09 -11.23
CA GLN A 271 -11.01 -1.46 -10.39
C GLN A 271 -11.08 -2.91 -9.86
N CYS A 272 -12.27 -3.48 -9.72
CA CYS A 272 -12.44 -4.87 -9.27
C CYS A 272 -12.40 -5.89 -10.42
N ARG A 273 -12.13 -5.47 -11.67
CA ARG A 273 -12.15 -6.34 -12.86
C ARG A 273 -10.87 -7.16 -13.03
N THR A 274 -10.53 -7.96 -12.02
CA THR A 274 -9.29 -8.75 -11.97
C THR A 274 -9.44 -10.18 -12.53
N ALA A 275 -10.64 -10.61 -12.89
CA ALA A 275 -10.92 -11.99 -13.30
C ALA A 275 -10.09 -12.50 -14.49
N ALA A 276 -9.67 -11.61 -15.39
CA ALA A 276 -8.84 -11.95 -16.54
C ALA A 276 -7.33 -11.94 -16.24
N TRP A 277 -6.92 -11.62 -15.01
CA TRP A 277 -5.52 -11.60 -14.62
C TRP A 277 -4.97 -13.01 -14.48
N SER A 278 -3.72 -13.17 -14.87
CA SER A 278 -3.01 -14.45 -14.82
C SER A 278 -1.52 -14.21 -14.61
N GLY A 279 -0.83 -15.20 -14.04
CA GLY A 279 0.60 -15.14 -13.75
C GLY A 279 0.99 -14.18 -12.63
N VAL A 280 0.04 -13.77 -11.78
CA VAL A 280 0.30 -13.01 -10.55
C VAL A 280 0.70 -14.00 -9.45
N HIS A 281 1.77 -13.72 -8.72
CA HIS A 281 2.27 -14.60 -7.67
C HIS A 281 2.88 -13.79 -6.51
N ALA A 282 2.73 -14.30 -5.29
CA ALA A 282 3.55 -13.90 -4.16
C ALA A 282 5.01 -14.34 -4.43
N ALA A 283 5.97 -13.53 -4.00
CA ALA A 283 7.40 -13.76 -4.23
C ALA A 283 7.91 -15.03 -3.54
#